data_AF-A0A381S8C3-F1
#
_entry.id   AF-A0A381S8C3-F1
#
_cell.length_a   1.000
_cell.length_b   1.000
_cell.length_c   1.000
_cell.angle_alpha   90.00
_cell.angle_beta   90.00
_cell.angle_gamma   90.00
#
_symmetry.space_group_name_H-M   'P 1'
#
loop_
_entity.id
_entity.type
_entity.pdbx_description
1 polymer ?
#
loop_
_entity_poly.entity_id
_entity_poly.type
_entity_poly.pdbx_seq_one_letter_code
_entity_poly.pdbx_strand_id
1 'polypeptide(L)'
;MAVSRRRFLGTVAGGSLALTPPGRVVEALQSSRDVFAHGVASGDPLEDRVILWTRVSGGRGDVEVHWWVANDPEMRSVIGRGSVVTNSTRDFTVKVEASSLRPGTTYYYQFSGLDVPSPIGRTKTLPVGDIDRVRLAVVSCSNLPYGYFNVYRCLAQRPDLDAVLHLGDYLYEYKNGRYGDGTALNRVPMPDKEMVTLKDYRIRHAQYKADLDSQAMLRQHPLIAVWDDHESANNSWMDGAENHDPDEGEGDWLKRRAASVKAYYEWMPIRENRSARQLQIYRSFRYGELVDLIMLDTRLTGRDEQVDRDNTVAVQDSNRSLLGDTQEAWLFGELEESMKNGTQWRVLGQQVFFGAQAPSDEIRNSDVWDGYQGNRNRIFDFIEKHTLENLV
;
A
#
# COMPACT_ATOMS: atom_id res chain seq x y z
N MET A 1 21.15 17.17 51.48
CA MET A 1 19.85 16.70 52.01
C MET A 1 19.04 16.17 50.86
N ALA A 2 18.77 14.86 50.86
CA ALA A 2 18.03 14.17 49.80
C ALA A 2 16.54 14.49 49.89
N VAL A 3 15.94 14.93 48.77
CA VAL A 3 14.49 15.14 48.66
C VAL A 3 13.87 13.83 48.16
N SER A 4 13.00 13.22 48.96
CA SER A 4 12.40 11.92 48.67
C SER A 4 11.16 12.03 47.78
N ARG A 5 10.94 10.99 46.96
CA ARG A 5 9.92 10.84 45.90
C ARG A 5 8.45 10.78 46.37
N ARG A 6 8.08 11.32 47.54
CA ARG A 6 6.74 11.15 48.15
C ARG A 6 5.91 12.43 48.35
N ARG A 7 6.23 13.53 47.66
CA ARG A 7 5.45 14.79 47.74
C ARG A 7 5.10 15.44 46.40
N PHE A 8 4.80 14.64 45.37
CA PHE A 8 4.34 15.17 44.06
C PHE A 8 2.88 14.82 43.70
N LEU A 9 2.07 14.32 44.64
CA LEU A 9 0.66 13.99 44.38
C LEU A 9 -0.30 14.85 45.20
N GLY A 10 -0.18 16.18 45.12
CA GLY A 10 -1.00 17.04 45.96
C GLY A 10 -1.17 18.48 45.51
N THR A 11 -1.27 18.76 44.21
CA THR A 11 -1.89 20.02 43.73
C THR A 11 -2.18 19.96 42.22
N VAL A 12 -3.39 19.52 41.87
CA VAL A 12 -4.05 19.95 40.63
C VAL A 12 -5.44 20.42 41.04
N ALA A 13 -5.58 21.74 41.18
CA ALA A 13 -6.85 22.41 41.36
C ALA A 13 -7.10 23.27 40.12
N GLY A 14 -8.29 23.17 39.54
CA GLY A 14 -8.84 24.19 38.66
C GLY A 14 -8.73 23.95 37.16
N GLY A 15 -9.29 22.84 36.66
CA GLY A 15 -9.65 22.70 35.25
C GLY A 15 -10.82 21.73 35.14
N SER A 16 -11.97 22.22 34.67
CA SER A 16 -13.19 21.42 34.48
C SER A 16 -12.96 20.34 33.42
N LEU A 17 -12.35 19.23 33.80
CA LEU A 17 -12.44 17.98 33.07
C LEU A 17 -13.88 17.51 33.24
N ALA A 18 -14.68 17.64 32.18
CA ALA A 18 -15.88 16.86 32.03
C ALA A 18 -15.47 15.38 32.14
N LEU A 19 -15.69 14.79 33.32
CA LEU A 19 -15.45 13.38 33.58
C LEU A 19 -16.50 12.60 32.79
N THR A 20 -16.18 12.26 31.54
CA THR A 20 -16.97 11.29 30.78
C THR A 20 -16.93 9.97 31.56
N PRO A 21 -18.09 9.38 31.91
CA PRO A 21 -18.13 8.12 32.66
C PRO A 21 -17.31 7.04 31.93
N PRO A 22 -16.51 6.21 32.64
CA PRO A 22 -15.67 5.18 32.01
C PRO A 22 -16.45 4.27 31.05
N GLY A 23 -17.71 3.95 31.38
CA GLY A 23 -18.60 3.13 30.55
C GLY A 23 -18.91 3.76 29.19
N ARG A 24 -19.13 5.08 29.14
CA ARG A 24 -19.40 5.79 27.88
C ARG A 24 -18.18 5.85 26.96
N VAL A 25 -16.97 5.92 27.54
CA VAL A 25 -15.72 5.88 26.77
C VAL A 25 -15.51 4.49 26.18
N VAL A 26 -15.77 3.42 26.95
CA VAL A 26 -15.66 2.03 26.45
C VAL A 26 -16.69 1.75 25.35
N GLU A 27 -17.95 2.16 25.55
CA GLU A 27 -19.01 2.02 24.53
C GLU A 27 -18.67 2.78 23.25
N ALA A 28 -18.17 4.02 23.34
CA ALA A 28 -17.78 4.81 22.17
C ALA A 28 -16.56 4.22 21.44
N LEU A 29 -15.60 3.64 22.17
CA LEU A 29 -14.46 2.94 21.57
C LEU A 29 -14.89 1.64 20.88
N GLN A 30 -15.83 0.92 21.47
CA GLN A 30 -16.37 -0.30 20.90
C GLN A 30 -17.21 0.01 19.65
N SER A 31 -18.10 1.00 19.70
CA SER A 31 -18.87 1.42 18.52
C SER A 31 -17.96 1.92 17.39
N SER A 32 -16.89 2.67 17.70
CA SER A 32 -15.88 3.07 16.73
C SER A 32 -15.19 1.85 16.09
N ARG A 33 -14.84 0.83 16.88
CA ARG A 33 -14.28 -0.44 16.36
C ARG A 33 -15.29 -1.23 15.54
N ASP A 34 -16.57 -1.16 15.85
CA ASP A 34 -17.59 -1.89 15.10
C ASP A 34 -17.85 -1.24 13.73
N VAL A 35 -17.95 0.09 13.68
CA VAL A 35 -18.19 0.85 12.43
C VAL A 35 -16.92 0.97 11.58
N PHE A 36 -15.75 1.17 12.20
CA PHE A 36 -14.47 1.30 11.52
C PHE A 36 -13.56 0.11 11.84
N ALA A 37 -14.11 -1.10 11.70
CA ALA A 37 -13.43 -2.37 12.02
C ALA A 37 -12.12 -2.62 11.24
N HIS A 38 -11.88 -1.86 10.18
CA HIS A 38 -10.70 -1.94 9.32
C HIS A 38 -9.79 -0.71 9.45
N GLY A 39 -10.05 0.14 10.44
CA GLY A 39 -9.28 1.33 10.72
C GLY A 39 -9.42 2.42 9.65
N VAL A 40 -8.38 3.25 9.60
CA VAL A 40 -8.23 4.35 8.64
C VAL A 40 -6.83 4.26 8.04
N ALA A 41 -6.68 4.72 6.81
CA ALA A 41 -5.40 4.76 6.12
C ALA A 41 -5.23 6.04 5.32
N SER A 42 -3.99 6.40 5.03
CA SER A 42 -3.67 7.41 4.04
C SER A 42 -2.61 6.90 3.07
N GLY A 43 -2.52 7.48 1.90
CA GLY A 43 -1.57 7.02 0.89
C GLY A 43 -1.52 7.92 -0.33
N ASP A 44 -0.66 7.56 -1.26
CA ASP A 44 -0.32 8.33 -2.45
C ASP A 44 -0.21 9.85 -2.20
N PRO A 45 0.65 10.27 -1.24
CA PRO A 45 0.84 11.68 -0.96
C PRO A 45 1.44 12.38 -2.17
N LEU A 46 1.01 13.61 -2.39
CA LEU A 46 1.67 14.60 -3.24
C LEU A 46 2.00 15.82 -2.37
N GLU A 47 2.54 16.87 -2.97
CA GLU A 47 2.95 18.09 -2.28
C GLU A 47 1.77 18.85 -1.65
N ASP A 48 0.59 18.79 -2.26
CA ASP A 48 -0.57 19.58 -1.85
C ASP A 48 -1.80 18.72 -1.49
N ARG A 49 -1.67 17.38 -1.55
CA ARG A 49 -2.81 16.48 -1.33
C ARG A 49 -2.40 15.08 -0.91
N VAL A 50 -3.36 14.34 -0.37
CA VAL A 50 -3.19 12.94 0.01
C VAL A 50 -4.51 12.16 -0.13
N ILE A 51 -4.43 10.86 -0.39
CA ILE A 51 -5.60 9.98 -0.33
C ILE A 51 -5.86 9.64 1.14
N LEU A 52 -7.11 9.82 1.57
CA LEU A 52 -7.63 9.33 2.84
C LEU A 52 -8.59 8.17 2.56
N TRP A 53 -8.45 7.09 3.33
CA TRP A 53 -9.18 5.85 3.15
C TRP A 53 -9.80 5.34 4.46
N THR A 54 -10.99 4.78 4.37
CA THR A 54 -11.58 3.92 5.42
C THR A 54 -12.64 2.99 4.83
N ARG A 55 -13.25 2.14 5.65
CA ARG A 55 -14.43 1.35 5.30
C ARG A 55 -15.44 1.41 6.43
N VAL A 56 -16.71 1.64 6.07
CA VAL A 56 -17.83 1.64 7.02
C VAL A 56 -18.46 0.25 7.11
N SER A 57 -18.24 -0.43 8.21
CA SER A 57 -18.88 -1.70 8.56
C SER A 57 -20.30 -1.48 9.07
N GLY A 58 -21.21 -2.44 8.79
CA GLY A 58 -22.61 -2.37 9.21
C GLY A 58 -23.50 -1.44 8.38
N GLY A 59 -22.95 -0.77 7.35
CA GLY A 59 -23.69 0.08 6.42
C GLY A 59 -24.80 -0.68 5.67
N ARG A 60 -25.91 0.02 5.39
CA ARG A 60 -27.03 -0.48 4.58
C ARG A 60 -27.45 0.62 3.60
N GLY A 61 -27.66 0.27 2.33
CA GLY A 61 -27.96 1.25 1.29
C GLY A 61 -26.82 2.25 1.10
N ASP A 62 -27.17 3.49 0.82
CA ASP A 62 -26.23 4.60 0.75
C ASP A 62 -25.89 5.10 2.16
N VAL A 63 -24.60 5.24 2.43
CA VAL A 63 -24.06 5.75 3.70
C VAL A 63 -23.26 7.01 3.41
N GLU A 64 -23.71 8.14 3.96
CA GLU A 64 -22.93 9.37 3.97
C GLU A 64 -21.79 9.26 4.99
N VAL A 65 -20.59 9.63 4.57
CA VAL A 65 -19.38 9.63 5.39
C VAL A 65 -18.75 11.00 5.32
N HIS A 66 -18.67 11.66 6.46
CA HIS A 66 -17.96 12.92 6.62
C HIS A 66 -16.48 12.68 6.90
N TRP A 67 -15.64 13.62 6.48
CA TRP A 67 -14.20 13.58 6.74
C TRP A 67 -13.68 14.97 7.09
N TRP A 68 -12.60 14.99 7.87
CA TRP A 68 -11.90 16.20 8.29
C TRP A 68 -10.39 16.01 8.24
N VAL A 69 -9.66 17.10 7.99
CA VAL A 69 -8.21 17.20 8.10
C VAL A 69 -7.86 18.38 9.00
N ALA A 70 -6.94 18.19 9.94
CA ALA A 70 -6.50 19.18 10.92
C ALA A 70 -4.97 19.26 11.04
N ASN A 71 -4.48 20.40 11.56
CA ASN A 71 -3.05 20.59 11.84
C ASN A 71 -2.60 19.97 13.18
N ASP A 72 -3.53 19.55 14.04
CA ASP A 72 -3.26 19.08 15.40
C ASP A 72 -3.96 17.74 15.69
N PRO A 73 -3.37 16.89 16.57
CA PRO A 73 -3.90 15.57 16.87
C PRO A 73 -5.22 15.58 17.63
N GLU A 74 -5.58 16.69 18.28
CA GLU A 74 -6.87 16.88 18.96
C GLU A 74 -8.00 17.34 18.03
N MET A 75 -7.74 17.50 16.73
CA MET A 75 -8.69 17.93 15.70
C MET A 75 -9.34 19.30 15.99
N ARG A 76 -8.62 20.23 16.64
CA ARG A 76 -9.12 21.58 16.97
C ARG A 76 -8.99 22.57 15.81
N SER A 77 -7.94 22.44 15.01
CA SER A 77 -7.61 23.30 13.86
C SER A 77 -7.92 22.57 12.55
N VAL A 78 -9.20 22.31 12.28
CA VAL A 78 -9.67 21.74 11.01
C VAL A 78 -9.40 22.72 9.86
N ILE A 79 -8.71 22.25 8.82
CA ILE A 79 -8.37 23.01 7.61
C ILE A 79 -9.03 22.46 6.34
N GLY A 80 -9.56 21.24 6.38
CA GLY A 80 -10.25 20.61 5.26
C GLY A 80 -11.37 19.73 5.77
N ARG A 81 -12.47 19.66 5.05
CA ARG A 81 -13.61 18.79 5.37
C ARG A 81 -14.48 18.55 4.14
N GLY A 82 -15.27 17.49 4.18
CA GLY A 82 -16.29 17.21 3.18
C GLY A 82 -17.13 16.01 3.56
N SER A 83 -17.95 15.54 2.62
CA SER A 83 -18.64 14.26 2.73
C SER A 83 -18.60 13.51 1.40
N VAL A 84 -18.80 12.21 1.49
CA VAL A 84 -18.89 11.29 0.34
C VAL A 84 -19.88 10.19 0.68
N VAL A 85 -20.63 9.73 -0.32
CA VAL A 85 -21.54 8.59 -0.16
C VAL A 85 -20.83 7.31 -0.59
N THR A 86 -20.92 6.27 0.24
CA THR A 86 -20.47 4.92 -0.09
C THR A 86 -21.59 3.91 0.08
N ASN A 87 -21.48 2.75 -0.59
CA ASN A 87 -22.47 1.69 -0.53
C ASN A 87 -21.86 0.33 -0.92
N SER A 88 -22.69 -0.70 -1.03
CA SER A 88 -22.27 -2.07 -1.33
C SER A 88 -21.59 -2.26 -2.69
N THR A 89 -21.76 -1.34 -3.65
CA THR A 89 -21.13 -1.47 -4.98
C THR A 89 -19.61 -1.39 -4.92
N ARG A 90 -19.06 -0.67 -3.93
CA ARG A 90 -17.63 -0.53 -3.61
C ARG A 90 -17.26 -1.07 -2.21
N ASP A 91 -18.09 -1.97 -1.70
CA ASP A 91 -17.92 -2.61 -0.38
C ASP A 91 -17.81 -1.61 0.79
N PHE A 92 -18.59 -0.53 0.72
CA PHE A 92 -18.63 0.54 1.73
C PHE A 92 -17.25 1.17 2.03
N THR A 93 -16.29 1.00 1.13
CA THR A 93 -14.99 1.68 1.20
C THR A 93 -15.16 3.15 0.84
N VAL A 94 -14.35 4.00 1.44
CA VAL A 94 -14.33 5.43 1.23
C VAL A 94 -12.93 5.80 0.79
N LYS A 95 -12.83 6.57 -0.30
CA LYS A 95 -11.59 7.23 -0.71
C LYS A 95 -11.86 8.68 -1.05
N VAL A 96 -11.06 9.54 -0.44
CA VAL A 96 -11.13 10.99 -0.60
C VAL A 96 -9.75 11.51 -0.92
N GLU A 97 -9.65 12.40 -1.91
CA GLU A 97 -8.46 13.20 -2.13
C GLU A 97 -8.59 14.49 -1.33
N ALA A 98 -7.87 14.58 -0.21
CA ALA A 98 -7.80 15.81 0.58
C ALA A 98 -6.71 16.70 -0.01
N SER A 99 -7.10 17.83 -0.60
CA SER A 99 -6.21 18.75 -1.32
C SER A 99 -6.05 20.10 -0.62
N SER A 100 -5.31 21.02 -1.25
CA SER A 100 -5.00 22.36 -0.71
C SER A 100 -4.20 22.31 0.60
N LEU A 101 -3.38 21.28 0.75
CA LEU A 101 -2.48 21.07 1.87
C LEU A 101 -1.13 21.75 1.60
N ARG A 102 -0.36 22.02 2.66
CA ARG A 102 1.01 22.54 2.51
C ARG A 102 1.98 21.38 2.28
N PRO A 103 3.04 21.57 1.48
CA PRO A 103 4.10 20.58 1.30
C PRO A 103 4.82 20.21 2.59
N GLY A 104 5.36 18.99 2.64
CA GLY A 104 6.21 18.48 3.72
C GLY A 104 5.57 18.48 5.11
N THR A 105 4.25 18.58 5.19
CA THR A 105 3.52 18.90 6.43
C THR A 105 2.79 17.67 6.96
N THR A 106 2.93 17.41 8.26
CA THR A 106 2.14 16.39 8.95
C THR A 106 0.73 16.90 9.22
N TYR A 107 -0.26 16.08 8.92
CA TYR A 107 -1.67 16.35 9.18
C TYR A 107 -2.33 15.19 9.94
N TYR A 108 -3.46 15.49 10.58
CA TYR A 108 -4.31 14.53 11.24
C TYR A 108 -5.68 14.50 10.55
N TYR A 109 -6.30 13.33 10.48
CA TYR A 109 -7.58 13.18 9.79
C TYR A 109 -8.50 12.21 10.52
N GLN A 110 -9.80 12.40 10.32
CA GLN A 110 -10.83 11.57 10.92
C GLN A 110 -12.04 11.48 10.00
N PHE A 111 -12.75 10.36 10.06
CA PHE A 111 -14.03 10.15 9.39
C PHE A 111 -15.17 10.07 10.41
N SER A 112 -16.39 10.28 9.94
CA SER A 112 -17.60 9.89 10.67
C SER A 112 -18.61 9.29 9.70
N GLY A 113 -19.15 8.13 10.06
CA GLY A 113 -20.18 7.42 9.31
C GLY A 113 -21.10 6.70 10.29
N LEU A 114 -22.40 6.63 9.97
CA LEU A 114 -23.42 6.11 10.90
C LEU A 114 -23.38 6.80 12.27
N ASP A 115 -23.12 8.12 12.30
CA ASP A 115 -22.97 8.95 13.50
C ASP A 115 -21.83 8.53 14.47
N VAL A 116 -20.94 7.65 14.03
CA VAL A 116 -19.79 7.19 14.82
C VAL A 116 -18.51 7.81 14.25
N PRO A 117 -17.58 8.31 15.08
CA PRO A 117 -16.28 8.78 14.62
C PRO A 117 -15.28 7.62 14.47
N SER A 118 -14.41 7.71 13.47
CA SER A 118 -13.27 6.80 13.30
C SER A 118 -12.16 7.10 14.29
N PRO A 119 -11.17 6.21 14.44
CA PRO A 119 -9.86 6.59 14.98
C PRO A 119 -9.26 7.76 14.20
N ILE A 120 -8.47 8.59 14.87
CA ILE A 120 -7.72 9.68 14.23
C ILE A 120 -6.46 9.09 13.58
N GLY A 121 -6.33 9.32 12.28
CA GLY A 121 -5.14 9.00 11.49
C GLY A 121 -4.17 10.18 11.41
N ARG A 122 -2.92 9.87 11.08
CA ARG A 122 -1.83 10.80 10.79
C ARG A 122 -1.36 10.54 9.35
N THR A 123 -1.00 11.61 8.66
CA THR A 123 -0.46 11.56 7.30
C THR A 123 0.59 12.65 7.09
N LYS A 124 1.27 12.64 5.94
CA LYS A 124 2.27 13.63 5.56
C LYS A 124 2.26 13.86 4.05
N THR A 125 2.25 15.12 3.63
CA THR A 125 2.43 15.52 2.21
C THR A 125 3.89 15.45 1.79
N LEU A 126 4.14 15.31 0.49
CA LEU A 126 5.50 15.34 -0.04
C LEU A 126 6.13 16.73 0.16
N PRO A 127 7.43 16.81 0.48
CA PRO A 127 8.14 18.09 0.55
C PRO A 127 8.45 18.65 -0.85
N VAL A 128 8.74 19.95 -0.92
CA VAL A 128 9.25 20.64 -2.11
C VAL A 128 10.55 21.37 -1.78
N GLY A 129 11.39 21.61 -2.79
CA GLY A 129 12.68 22.28 -2.65
C GLY A 129 13.76 21.40 -2.04
N ASP A 130 14.81 22.04 -1.56
CA ASP A 130 15.96 21.37 -0.94
C ASP A 130 15.60 20.77 0.43
N ILE A 131 15.90 19.49 0.63
CA ILE A 131 15.65 18.75 1.87
C ILE A 131 16.85 17.90 2.25
N ASP A 132 17.14 17.82 3.55
CA ASP A 132 18.31 17.10 4.04
C ASP A 132 18.17 15.57 4.04
N ARG A 133 16.92 15.05 4.09
CA ARG A 133 16.66 13.61 4.25
C ARG A 133 15.26 13.17 3.83
N VAL A 134 15.16 11.91 3.42
CA VAL A 134 13.92 11.12 3.34
C VAL A 134 14.10 9.83 4.15
N ARG A 135 13.08 9.43 4.91
CA ARG A 135 13.03 8.14 5.62
C ARG A 135 11.84 7.31 5.17
N LEU A 136 12.15 6.24 4.46
CA LEU A 136 11.21 5.27 3.94
C LEU A 136 11.37 3.96 4.71
N ALA A 137 10.26 3.35 5.11
CA ALA A 137 10.24 1.94 5.52
C ALA A 137 9.79 1.10 4.34
N VAL A 138 10.52 0.05 4.00
CA VAL A 138 10.20 -0.85 2.88
C VAL A 138 9.76 -2.20 3.42
N VAL A 139 8.61 -2.69 2.96
CA VAL A 139 8.02 -3.98 3.35
C VAL A 139 7.36 -4.67 2.15
N SER A 140 7.24 -5.99 2.21
CA SER A 140 6.50 -6.83 1.28
C SER A 140 6.11 -8.14 1.99
N CYS A 141 5.43 -9.05 1.29
CA CYS A 141 5.23 -10.45 1.70
C CYS A 141 4.63 -10.61 3.10
N SER A 142 3.46 -10.01 3.32
CA SER A 142 2.81 -9.93 4.63
C SER A 142 1.86 -11.10 4.88
N ASN A 143 2.31 -12.33 4.68
CA ASN A 143 1.45 -13.52 4.75
C ASN A 143 0.85 -13.75 6.16
N LEU A 144 -0.45 -13.50 6.29
CA LEU A 144 -1.19 -13.53 7.56
C LEU A 144 -1.11 -14.89 8.29
N PRO A 145 -1.29 -16.04 7.62
CA PRO A 145 -1.05 -17.36 8.20
C PRO A 145 0.33 -17.60 8.82
N TYR A 146 1.41 -17.01 8.29
CA TYR A 146 2.77 -17.30 8.76
C TYR A 146 3.13 -16.61 10.08
N GLY A 147 2.40 -15.56 10.47
CA GLY A 147 2.71 -14.88 11.71
C GLY A 147 1.96 -13.59 11.98
N TYR A 148 2.28 -13.01 13.13
CA TYR A 148 1.79 -11.70 13.53
C TYR A 148 2.56 -10.59 12.83
N PHE A 149 1.88 -9.48 12.54
CA PHE A 149 2.47 -8.31 11.88
C PHE A 149 3.28 -7.42 12.84
N ASN A 150 4.18 -8.04 13.62
CA ASN A 150 5.05 -7.35 14.57
C ASN A 150 5.87 -6.23 13.93
N VAL A 151 6.28 -6.39 12.67
CA VAL A 151 7.00 -5.35 11.91
C VAL A 151 6.12 -4.11 11.74
N TYR A 152 4.83 -4.27 11.41
CA TYR A 152 3.90 -3.15 11.29
C TYR A 152 3.71 -2.41 12.63
N ARG A 153 3.65 -3.14 13.76
CA ARG A 153 3.66 -2.52 15.09
C ARG A 153 4.90 -1.67 15.33
N CYS A 154 6.08 -2.15 14.94
CA CYS A 154 7.33 -1.40 15.05
C CYS A 154 7.31 -0.15 14.15
N LEU A 155 6.81 -0.25 12.91
CA LEU A 155 6.67 0.88 12.00
C LEU A 155 5.71 1.94 12.54
N ALA A 156 4.59 1.54 13.13
CA ALA A 156 3.63 2.46 13.77
C ALA A 156 4.26 3.30 14.90
N GLN A 157 5.34 2.82 15.51
CA GLN A 157 6.07 3.53 16.58
C GLN A 157 7.20 4.42 16.07
N ARG A 158 7.36 4.57 14.75
CA ARG A 158 8.41 5.38 14.10
C ARG A 158 7.84 6.67 13.49
N PRO A 159 7.53 7.70 14.29
CA PRO A 159 6.94 8.96 13.80
C PRO A 159 7.89 9.75 12.87
N ASP A 160 9.17 9.35 12.80
CA ASP A 160 10.20 9.95 11.97
C ASP A 160 10.20 9.46 10.51
N LEU A 161 9.35 8.49 10.15
CA LEU A 161 9.15 8.05 8.77
C LEU A 161 8.33 9.08 7.98
N ASP A 162 8.70 9.24 6.72
CA ASP A 162 7.98 10.05 5.75
C ASP A 162 6.85 9.26 5.07
N ALA A 163 7.10 7.98 4.76
CA ALA A 163 6.12 7.05 4.21
C ALA A 163 6.53 5.59 4.46
N VAL A 164 5.59 4.66 4.27
CA VAL A 164 5.83 3.22 4.17
C VAL A 164 5.65 2.80 2.71
N LEU A 165 6.64 2.11 2.14
CA LEU A 165 6.60 1.49 0.83
C LEU A 165 6.19 0.02 0.97
N HIS A 166 5.12 -0.38 0.31
CA HIS A 166 4.72 -1.79 0.21
C HIS A 166 4.92 -2.28 -1.22
N LEU A 167 5.87 -3.21 -1.41
CA LEU A 167 6.31 -3.69 -2.72
C LEU A 167 5.57 -4.95 -3.18
N GLY A 168 4.28 -5.05 -2.85
CA GLY A 168 3.44 -6.21 -3.16
C GLY A 168 3.40 -7.31 -2.10
N ASP A 169 2.53 -8.30 -2.34
CA ASP A 169 2.14 -9.35 -1.39
C ASP A 169 1.61 -8.79 -0.06
N TYR A 170 0.80 -7.74 -0.15
CA TYR A 170 0.00 -7.25 0.96
C TYR A 170 -0.97 -8.32 1.46
N LEU A 171 -1.45 -9.18 0.56
CA LEU A 171 -2.23 -10.37 0.89
C LEU A 171 -1.81 -11.57 0.05
N TYR A 172 -2.28 -12.74 0.48
CA TYR A 172 -2.13 -14.01 -0.24
C TYR A 172 -3.51 -14.57 -0.55
N GLU A 173 -3.65 -15.32 -1.64
CA GLU A 173 -4.87 -15.86 -2.25
C GLU A 173 -5.28 -17.24 -1.74
N TYR A 174 -4.33 -17.99 -1.21
CA TYR A 174 -4.50 -19.39 -0.86
C TYR A 174 -5.54 -19.68 0.23
N LYS A 175 -6.00 -20.93 0.23
CA LYS A 175 -6.65 -21.57 1.38
C LYS A 175 -5.64 -21.94 2.48
N ASN A 176 -6.13 -22.20 3.69
CA ASN A 176 -5.29 -22.63 4.79
C ASN A 176 -4.57 -23.95 4.49
N GLY A 177 -3.33 -24.08 4.95
CA GLY A 177 -2.50 -25.27 4.78
C GLY A 177 -1.92 -25.48 3.37
N ARG A 178 -2.27 -24.63 2.38
CA ARG A 178 -1.65 -24.66 1.04
C ARG A 178 -0.31 -23.93 1.04
N TYR A 179 -0.30 -22.66 1.48
CA TYR A 179 0.91 -21.85 1.64
C TYR A 179 0.84 -21.06 2.95
N GLY A 180 1.18 -21.77 4.04
CA GLY A 180 1.00 -21.31 5.42
C GLY A 180 -0.23 -21.95 6.09
N ASP A 181 -0.14 -22.18 7.40
CA ASP A 181 -1.23 -22.70 8.23
C ASP A 181 -1.45 -21.80 9.45
N GLY A 182 -2.53 -21.04 9.43
CA GLY A 182 -2.89 -20.09 10.47
C GLY A 182 -3.65 -20.69 11.65
N THR A 183 -3.93 -22.01 11.67
CA THR A 183 -4.79 -22.66 12.68
C THR A 183 -4.30 -22.40 14.10
N ALA A 184 -3.00 -22.62 14.34
CA ALA A 184 -2.40 -22.44 15.67
C ALA A 184 -2.39 -20.98 16.15
N LEU A 185 -2.53 -20.02 15.22
CA LEU A 185 -2.47 -18.58 15.49
C LEU A 185 -3.85 -17.91 15.44
N ASN A 186 -4.92 -18.67 15.18
CA ASN A 186 -6.25 -18.12 14.87
C ASN A 186 -6.21 -17.10 13.71
N ARG A 187 -5.44 -17.45 12.67
CA ARG A 187 -5.16 -16.64 11.47
C ARG A 187 -5.44 -17.43 10.19
N VAL A 188 -6.46 -18.29 10.22
CA VAL A 188 -6.94 -19.06 9.05
C VAL A 188 -7.43 -18.08 7.98
N PRO A 189 -6.98 -18.14 6.72
CA PRO A 189 -7.44 -17.27 5.65
C PRO A 189 -8.96 -17.24 5.51
N MET A 190 -9.51 -16.05 5.22
CA MET A 190 -10.93 -15.85 5.00
C MET A 190 -11.16 -15.29 3.58
N PRO A 191 -12.04 -15.89 2.77
CA PRO A 191 -12.62 -17.22 2.99
C PRO A 191 -11.53 -18.31 2.99
N ASP A 192 -11.75 -19.43 3.67
CA ASP A 192 -10.80 -20.55 3.70
C ASP A 192 -10.89 -21.38 2.41
N LYS A 193 -10.50 -20.73 1.31
CA LYS A 193 -10.43 -21.28 -0.05
C LYS A 193 -9.48 -20.41 -0.88
N GLU A 194 -9.19 -20.88 -2.08
CA GLU A 194 -8.56 -20.06 -3.13
C GLU A 194 -9.45 -18.86 -3.49
N MET A 195 -8.85 -17.67 -3.56
CA MET A 195 -9.57 -16.46 -3.95
C MET A 195 -9.74 -16.37 -5.46
N VAL A 196 -10.98 -16.21 -5.91
CA VAL A 196 -11.27 -16.09 -7.35
C VAL A 196 -12.22 -14.93 -7.63
N THR A 197 -13.26 -14.78 -6.81
CA THR A 197 -14.31 -13.77 -7.05
C THR A 197 -14.00 -12.46 -6.34
N LEU A 198 -14.59 -11.36 -6.81
CA LEU A 198 -14.48 -10.05 -6.15
C LEU A 198 -14.85 -10.10 -4.66
N LYS A 199 -15.84 -10.93 -4.30
CA LYS A 199 -16.23 -11.13 -2.90
C LYS A 199 -15.11 -11.78 -2.09
N ASP A 200 -14.39 -12.74 -2.67
CA ASP A 200 -13.29 -13.42 -1.99
C ASP A 200 -12.14 -12.44 -1.72
N TYR A 201 -11.71 -11.67 -2.72
CA TYR A 201 -10.68 -10.64 -2.58
C TYR A 201 -11.05 -9.57 -1.54
N ARG A 202 -12.30 -9.11 -1.55
CA ARG A 202 -12.81 -8.16 -0.55
C ARG A 202 -12.74 -8.72 0.87
N ILE A 203 -13.14 -9.98 1.08
CA ILE A 203 -13.08 -10.62 2.40
C ILE A 203 -11.62 -10.79 2.85
N ARG A 204 -10.69 -11.12 1.95
CA ARG A 204 -9.28 -11.26 2.30
C ARG A 204 -8.63 -9.92 2.64
N HIS A 205 -8.90 -8.87 1.87
CA HIS A 205 -8.49 -7.52 2.24
C HIS A 205 -9.07 -7.09 3.60
N ALA A 206 -10.35 -7.37 3.85
CA ALA A 206 -10.99 -7.13 5.13
C ALA A 206 -10.24 -7.85 6.26
N GLN A 207 -9.91 -9.12 6.10
CA GLN A 207 -9.18 -9.89 7.09
C GLN A 207 -7.81 -9.29 7.40
N TYR A 208 -7.04 -8.96 6.38
CA TYR A 208 -5.70 -8.40 6.54
C TYR A 208 -5.71 -7.01 7.18
N LYS A 209 -6.74 -6.20 6.89
CA LYS A 209 -6.93 -4.87 7.50
C LYS A 209 -7.63 -4.90 8.85
N ALA A 210 -8.21 -6.02 9.25
CA ALA A 210 -8.72 -6.20 10.62
C ALA A 210 -7.59 -6.45 11.63
N ASP A 211 -6.39 -6.81 11.17
CA ASP A 211 -5.22 -6.97 12.03
C ASP A 211 -4.84 -5.64 12.72
N LEU A 212 -4.67 -5.66 14.04
CA LEU A 212 -4.45 -4.46 14.84
C LEU A 212 -3.12 -3.78 14.56
N ASP A 213 -2.07 -4.55 14.21
CA ASP A 213 -0.76 -4.00 13.90
C ASP A 213 -0.74 -3.41 12.49
N SER A 214 -1.49 -4.02 11.54
CA SER A 214 -1.79 -3.42 10.23
C SER A 214 -2.52 -2.08 10.38
N GLN A 215 -3.59 -2.02 11.17
CA GLN A 215 -4.31 -0.77 11.44
C GLN A 215 -3.41 0.27 12.11
N ALA A 216 -2.53 -0.14 13.03
CA ALA A 216 -1.62 0.77 13.70
C ALA A 216 -0.65 1.45 12.72
N MET A 217 -0.09 0.68 11.77
CA MET A 217 0.81 1.21 10.74
C MET A 217 0.07 2.14 9.78
N LEU A 218 -1.06 1.69 9.22
CA LEU A 218 -1.87 2.45 8.27
C LEU A 218 -2.40 3.76 8.86
N ARG A 219 -2.73 3.77 10.16
CA ARG A 219 -3.18 4.96 10.87
C ARG A 219 -2.07 6.00 11.03
N GLN A 220 -0.80 5.62 11.05
CA GLN A 220 0.32 6.51 11.41
C GLN A 220 1.05 7.14 10.22
N HIS A 221 1.07 6.44 9.08
CA HIS A 221 1.91 6.79 7.94
C HIS A 221 1.14 6.76 6.62
N PRO A 222 1.48 7.63 5.65
CA PRO A 222 1.03 7.45 4.28
C PRO A 222 1.69 6.19 3.69
N LEU A 223 0.88 5.37 3.02
CA LEU A 223 1.33 4.19 2.30
C LEU A 223 1.56 4.53 0.82
N ILE A 224 2.72 4.16 0.29
CA ILE A 224 3.00 4.11 -1.15
C ILE A 224 3.07 2.62 -1.51
N ALA A 225 2.06 2.13 -2.20
CA ALA A 225 1.91 0.69 -2.45
C ALA A 225 1.87 0.35 -3.95
N VAL A 226 2.40 -0.81 -4.26
CA VAL A 226 2.18 -1.51 -5.53
C VAL A 226 1.84 -2.97 -5.21
N TRP A 227 1.12 -3.64 -6.11
CA TRP A 227 0.89 -5.08 -6.02
C TRP A 227 2.12 -5.85 -6.51
N ASP A 228 2.23 -7.10 -6.06
CA ASP A 228 2.95 -8.16 -6.74
C ASP A 228 1.91 -9.20 -7.23
N ASP A 229 2.28 -10.47 -7.32
CA ASP A 229 1.45 -11.52 -7.88
C ASP A 229 0.32 -11.96 -6.95
N HIS A 230 0.59 -12.13 -5.64
CA HIS A 230 -0.38 -12.70 -4.70
C HIS A 230 -1.61 -11.81 -4.42
N GLU A 231 -1.57 -10.54 -4.82
CA GLU A 231 -2.78 -9.71 -4.93
C GLU A 231 -3.81 -10.27 -5.91
N SER A 232 -3.37 -11.09 -6.87
CA SER A 232 -4.20 -11.84 -7.82
C SER A 232 -4.03 -13.35 -7.64
N ALA A 233 -2.91 -13.92 -8.07
CA ALA A 233 -2.56 -15.32 -8.04
C ALA A 233 -1.04 -15.46 -8.21
N ASN A 234 -0.42 -16.40 -7.50
CA ASN A 234 1.01 -16.69 -7.56
C ASN A 234 1.53 -16.80 -9.00
N ASN A 235 2.67 -16.15 -9.23
CA ASN A 235 3.38 -16.01 -10.49
C ASN A 235 2.53 -15.46 -11.65
N SER A 236 1.60 -14.52 -11.39
CA SER A 236 0.80 -13.88 -12.45
C SER A 236 1.63 -13.09 -13.47
N TRP A 237 1.17 -13.12 -14.72
CA TRP A 237 1.57 -12.22 -15.81
C TRP A 237 0.32 -11.59 -16.45
N MET A 238 0.45 -10.92 -17.60
CA MET A 238 -0.69 -10.26 -18.25
C MET A 238 -1.88 -11.21 -18.45
N ASP A 239 -1.65 -12.37 -19.06
CA ASP A 239 -2.72 -13.22 -19.59
C ASP A 239 -2.91 -14.55 -18.83
N GLY A 240 -2.21 -14.75 -17.71
CA GLY A 240 -2.40 -15.91 -16.84
C GLY A 240 -1.65 -15.81 -15.50
N ALA A 241 -1.65 -16.91 -14.77
CA ALA A 241 -0.85 -17.11 -13.56
C ALA A 241 -0.57 -18.60 -13.36
N GLU A 242 0.52 -18.94 -12.67
CA GLU A 242 0.84 -20.35 -12.33
C GLU A 242 -0.24 -20.94 -11.43
N ASN A 243 -0.67 -20.20 -10.40
CA ASN A 243 -1.71 -20.64 -9.48
C ASN A 243 -3.10 -20.19 -9.94
N HIS A 244 -3.41 -20.48 -11.21
CA HIS A 244 -4.75 -20.31 -11.77
C HIS A 244 -5.15 -21.46 -12.69
N ASP A 245 -6.25 -22.13 -12.35
CA ASP A 245 -6.74 -23.28 -13.11
C ASP A 245 -8.25 -23.16 -13.45
N PRO A 246 -8.60 -22.86 -14.72
CA PRO A 246 -9.98 -22.83 -15.17
C PRO A 246 -10.72 -24.16 -15.01
N ASP A 247 -10.02 -25.29 -15.10
CA ASP A 247 -10.58 -26.65 -15.01
C ASP A 247 -10.88 -27.04 -13.55
N GLU A 248 -10.20 -26.43 -12.57
CA GLU A 248 -10.54 -26.52 -11.13
C GLU A 248 -11.68 -25.55 -10.72
N GLY A 249 -12.33 -24.92 -11.69
CA GLY A 249 -13.50 -24.07 -11.46
C GLY A 249 -13.18 -22.64 -11.05
N GLU A 250 -11.94 -22.19 -11.25
CA GLU A 250 -11.55 -20.79 -11.03
C GLU A 250 -11.99 -19.85 -12.16
N GLY A 251 -12.45 -20.42 -13.27
CA GLY A 251 -13.03 -19.66 -14.38
C GLY A 251 -12.01 -18.92 -15.22
N ASP A 252 -12.40 -17.77 -15.75
CA ASP A 252 -11.59 -16.99 -16.69
C ASP A 252 -10.59 -16.08 -15.95
N TRP A 253 -9.32 -16.16 -16.35
CA TRP A 253 -8.23 -15.37 -15.75
C TRP A 253 -8.53 -13.88 -15.77
N LEU A 254 -9.01 -13.34 -16.88
CA LEU A 254 -9.26 -11.91 -17.01
C LEU A 254 -10.37 -11.45 -16.05
N LYS A 255 -11.35 -12.30 -15.74
CA LYS A 255 -12.35 -12.04 -14.68
C LYS A 255 -11.73 -12.07 -13.28
N ARG A 256 -10.84 -13.03 -12.98
CA ARG A 256 -10.12 -13.10 -11.70
C ARG A 256 -9.21 -11.87 -11.52
N ARG A 257 -8.43 -11.52 -12.53
CA ARG A 257 -7.59 -10.31 -12.60
C ARG A 257 -8.41 -9.03 -12.42
N ALA A 258 -9.56 -8.91 -13.08
CA ALA A 258 -10.43 -7.73 -12.92
C ALA A 258 -11.01 -7.65 -11.49
N ALA A 259 -11.33 -8.79 -10.87
CA ALA A 259 -11.82 -8.85 -9.51
C ALA A 259 -10.74 -8.46 -8.49
N SER A 260 -9.51 -8.96 -8.62
CA SER A 260 -8.39 -8.60 -7.75
C SER A 260 -8.06 -7.12 -7.84
N VAL A 261 -7.90 -6.58 -9.05
CA VAL A 261 -7.58 -5.18 -9.30
C VAL A 261 -8.65 -4.25 -8.74
N LYS A 262 -9.93 -4.59 -8.94
CA LYS A 262 -11.04 -3.81 -8.37
C LYS A 262 -10.99 -3.82 -6.84
N ALA A 263 -10.78 -4.97 -6.21
CA ALA A 263 -10.66 -5.05 -4.76
C ALA A 263 -9.44 -4.27 -4.25
N TYR A 264 -8.30 -4.35 -4.93
CA TYR A 264 -7.08 -3.62 -4.56
C TYR A 264 -7.31 -2.11 -4.59
N TYR A 265 -7.93 -1.58 -5.65
CA TYR A 265 -8.32 -0.17 -5.68
C TYR A 265 -9.31 0.17 -4.57
N GLU A 266 -10.34 -0.63 -4.33
CA GLU A 266 -11.31 -0.34 -3.25
C GLU A 266 -10.66 -0.29 -1.87
N TRP A 267 -9.72 -1.19 -1.61
CA TRP A 267 -9.20 -1.44 -0.27
C TRP A 267 -7.84 -0.81 0.03
N MET A 268 -7.04 -0.42 -0.96
CA MET A 268 -5.75 0.23 -0.72
C MET A 268 -5.88 1.76 -0.80
N PRO A 269 -5.12 2.53 0.02
CA PRO A 269 -5.20 3.99 0.04
C PRO A 269 -4.46 4.63 -1.15
N ILE A 270 -4.66 4.08 -2.35
CA ILE A 270 -4.06 4.55 -3.59
C ILE A 270 -5.07 5.36 -4.41
N ARG A 271 -4.54 6.25 -5.24
CA ARG A 271 -5.32 7.03 -6.19
C ARG A 271 -5.84 6.10 -7.29
N GLU A 272 -7.12 6.22 -7.59
CA GLU A 272 -7.72 5.48 -8.71
C GLU A 272 -7.46 6.25 -10.00
N ASN A 273 -6.90 5.60 -11.02
CA ASN A 273 -6.90 6.17 -12.35
C ASN A 273 -8.35 6.19 -12.85
N ARG A 274 -8.90 7.40 -13.04
CA ARG A 274 -10.30 7.58 -13.48
C ARG A 274 -10.53 7.17 -14.93
N SER A 275 -9.46 6.93 -15.70
CA SER A 275 -9.54 6.37 -17.05
C SER A 275 -9.63 4.86 -16.98
N ALA A 276 -10.83 4.31 -17.16
CA ALA A 276 -11.10 2.87 -17.14
C ALA A 276 -10.44 2.07 -18.29
N ARG A 277 -9.61 2.71 -19.14
CA ARG A 277 -9.07 2.11 -20.36
C ARG A 277 -7.72 1.42 -20.18
N GLN A 278 -6.96 1.75 -19.14
CA GLN A 278 -5.65 1.16 -18.89
C GLN A 278 -5.47 0.86 -17.40
N LEU A 279 -5.09 -0.38 -17.11
CA LEU A 279 -4.65 -0.80 -15.79
C LEU A 279 -3.29 -0.15 -15.58
N GLN A 280 -3.21 0.80 -14.64
CA GLN A 280 -1.98 1.54 -14.35
C GLN A 280 -1.87 1.80 -12.86
N ILE A 281 -0.93 1.12 -12.22
CA ILE A 281 -0.54 1.36 -10.82
C ILE A 281 0.83 2.04 -10.70
N TYR A 282 1.70 1.89 -11.69
CA TYR A 282 3.01 2.54 -11.69
C TYR A 282 2.86 4.07 -11.72
N ARG A 283 3.68 4.76 -10.92
CA ARG A 283 3.62 6.22 -10.68
C ARG A 283 4.87 6.69 -9.94
N SER A 284 5.17 7.98 -10.02
CA SER A 284 6.34 8.59 -9.36
C SER A 284 5.96 9.51 -8.19
N PHE A 285 6.88 9.65 -7.24
CA PHE A 285 6.78 10.50 -6.06
C PHE A 285 8.08 11.29 -5.87
N ARG A 286 8.01 12.61 -5.94
CA ARG A 286 9.17 13.49 -5.78
C ARG A 286 9.26 14.03 -4.36
N TYR A 287 10.35 13.68 -3.66
CA TYR A 287 10.69 14.23 -2.36
C TYR A 287 11.67 15.39 -2.53
N GLY A 288 11.13 16.57 -2.78
CA GLY A 288 11.93 17.77 -3.04
C GLY A 288 12.90 17.57 -4.20
N GLU A 289 14.12 18.06 -4.04
CA GLU A 289 15.23 17.87 -5.00
C GLU A 289 16.09 16.64 -4.67
N LEU A 290 15.74 15.89 -3.61
CA LEU A 290 16.59 14.82 -3.06
C LEU A 290 16.31 13.45 -3.70
N VAL A 291 15.05 13.01 -3.76
CA VAL A 291 14.69 11.66 -4.24
C VAL A 291 13.51 11.73 -5.21
N ASP A 292 13.66 11.11 -6.38
CA ASP A 292 12.54 10.67 -7.22
C ASP A 292 12.31 9.18 -7.01
N LEU A 293 11.21 8.82 -6.35
CA LEU A 293 10.77 7.44 -6.16
C LEU A 293 9.85 7.05 -7.32
N ILE A 294 10.30 6.13 -8.16
CA ILE A 294 9.59 5.65 -9.35
C ILE A 294 9.07 4.24 -9.06
N MET A 295 7.75 4.11 -8.85
CA MET A 295 7.11 2.83 -8.55
C MET A 295 6.71 2.12 -9.84
N LEU A 296 7.13 0.86 -10.01
CA LEU A 296 6.88 0.02 -11.18
C LEU A 296 5.82 -1.05 -10.90
N ASP A 297 5.08 -1.42 -11.94
CA ASP A 297 4.34 -2.69 -12.03
C ASP A 297 5.18 -3.70 -12.82
N THR A 298 5.50 -4.85 -12.25
CA THR A 298 6.20 -5.94 -12.96
C THR A 298 5.34 -7.20 -13.07
N ARG A 299 4.00 -7.07 -13.03
CA ARG A 299 3.04 -8.19 -13.05
C ARG A 299 1.93 -8.03 -14.08
N LEU A 300 0.99 -7.12 -13.86
CA LEU A 300 -0.30 -7.19 -14.57
C LEU A 300 -0.39 -6.33 -15.82
N THR A 301 0.53 -5.36 -15.98
CA THR A 301 0.44 -4.38 -17.06
C THR A 301 1.18 -4.79 -18.33
N GLY A 302 2.38 -5.36 -18.21
CA GLY A 302 3.27 -5.57 -19.38
C GLY A 302 4.14 -6.83 -19.34
N ARG A 303 3.94 -7.70 -18.35
CA ARG A 303 4.75 -8.90 -18.16
C ARG A 303 4.32 -10.03 -19.10
N ASP A 304 5.26 -10.57 -19.85
CA ASP A 304 5.10 -11.82 -20.60
C ASP A 304 5.16 -13.03 -19.66
N GLU A 305 4.58 -14.15 -20.07
CA GLU A 305 4.65 -15.42 -19.33
C GLU A 305 6.11 -15.81 -19.04
N GLN A 306 6.34 -16.32 -17.83
CA GLN A 306 7.63 -16.85 -17.38
C GLN A 306 8.01 -18.04 -18.25
N VAL A 307 9.28 -18.10 -18.64
CA VAL A 307 9.82 -19.24 -19.39
C VAL A 307 10.52 -20.21 -18.44
N ASP A 308 10.74 -21.45 -18.90
CA ASP A 308 11.62 -22.37 -18.19
C ASP A 308 13.00 -21.72 -18.02
N ARG A 309 13.51 -21.70 -16.78
CA ARG A 309 14.80 -21.11 -16.43
C ARG A 309 15.98 -21.78 -17.15
N ASP A 310 15.83 -23.05 -17.53
CA ASP A 310 16.86 -23.81 -18.23
C ASP A 310 16.82 -23.55 -19.75
N ASN A 311 15.77 -22.88 -20.25
CA ASN A 311 15.68 -22.41 -21.63
C ASN A 311 16.37 -21.04 -21.78
N THR A 312 17.70 -21.07 -21.80
CA THR A 312 18.54 -19.86 -21.86
C THR A 312 18.26 -19.00 -23.08
N VAL A 313 17.91 -19.59 -24.22
CA VAL A 313 17.53 -18.86 -25.44
C VAL A 313 16.28 -18.01 -25.20
N ALA A 314 15.26 -18.58 -24.56
CA ALA A 314 14.02 -17.85 -24.26
C ALA A 314 14.21 -16.79 -23.16
N VAL A 315 15.05 -17.07 -22.16
CA VAL A 315 15.41 -16.08 -21.12
C VAL A 315 16.15 -14.86 -21.70
N GLN A 316 17.00 -15.10 -22.71
CA GLN A 316 17.82 -14.07 -23.38
C GLN A 316 17.09 -13.37 -24.53
N ASP A 317 15.84 -13.76 -24.85
CA ASP A 317 15.09 -13.13 -25.94
C ASP A 317 14.86 -11.64 -25.63
N SER A 318 15.38 -10.78 -26.52
CA SER A 318 15.25 -9.33 -26.41
C SER A 318 13.81 -8.84 -26.51
N ASN A 319 12.90 -9.64 -27.09
CA ASN A 319 11.50 -9.26 -27.26
C ASN A 319 10.66 -9.51 -26.01
N ARG A 320 11.17 -10.26 -25.02
CA ARG A 320 10.42 -10.50 -23.78
C ARG A 320 10.49 -9.30 -22.84
N SER A 321 9.39 -9.09 -22.11
CA SER A 321 9.17 -7.89 -21.31
C SER A 321 8.58 -8.20 -19.93
N LEU A 322 9.07 -7.48 -18.92
CA LEU A 322 8.45 -7.37 -17.59
C LEU A 322 7.54 -6.15 -17.51
N LEU A 323 7.97 -5.04 -18.11
CA LEU A 323 7.30 -3.75 -18.00
C LEU A 323 6.30 -3.52 -19.13
N GLY A 324 6.53 -4.14 -20.29
CA GLY A 324 5.88 -3.76 -21.55
C GLY A 324 6.35 -2.40 -22.08
N ASP A 325 6.15 -2.16 -23.37
CA ASP A 325 6.71 -0.99 -24.06
C ASP A 325 6.24 0.34 -23.47
N THR A 326 4.98 0.41 -23.04
CA THR A 326 4.40 1.66 -22.53
C THR A 326 5.01 2.09 -21.20
N GLN A 327 5.15 1.15 -20.26
CA GLN A 327 5.73 1.46 -18.95
C GLN A 327 7.26 1.61 -19.04
N GLU A 328 7.93 0.86 -19.92
CA GLU A 328 9.36 1.05 -20.17
C GLU A 328 9.66 2.45 -20.73
N ALA A 329 8.91 2.88 -21.75
CA ALA A 329 9.05 4.23 -22.30
C ALA A 329 8.73 5.32 -21.26
N TRP A 330 7.70 5.09 -20.42
CA TRP A 330 7.38 5.98 -19.30
C TRP A 330 8.53 6.05 -18.29
N LEU A 331 9.10 4.91 -17.87
CA LEU A 331 10.23 4.85 -16.94
C LEU A 331 11.43 5.65 -17.46
N PHE A 332 11.80 5.48 -18.73
CA PHE A 332 12.89 6.25 -19.34
C PHE A 332 12.56 7.74 -19.36
N GLY A 333 11.31 8.12 -19.65
CA GLY A 333 10.85 9.51 -19.55
C GLY A 333 10.98 10.08 -18.13
N GLU A 334 10.58 9.35 -17.10
CA GLU A 334 10.72 9.78 -15.69
C GLU A 334 12.19 9.92 -15.28
N LEU A 335 13.06 9.01 -15.72
CA LEU A 335 14.50 9.09 -15.45
C LEU A 335 15.13 10.30 -16.15
N GLU A 336 14.78 10.55 -17.41
CA GLU A 336 15.22 11.73 -18.17
C GLU A 336 14.74 13.03 -17.52
N GLU A 337 13.47 13.09 -17.12
CA GLU A 337 12.91 14.23 -16.41
C GLU A 337 13.61 14.44 -15.06
N SER A 338 13.86 13.37 -14.31
CA SER A 338 14.60 13.42 -13.05
C SER A 338 16.01 13.98 -13.25
N MET A 339 16.74 13.55 -14.29
CA MET A 339 18.08 14.09 -14.62
C MET A 339 18.02 15.56 -14.98
N LYS A 340 17.05 15.96 -15.80
CA LYS A 340 16.84 17.36 -16.20
C LYS A 340 16.56 18.26 -15.00
N ASN A 341 15.83 17.76 -14.00
CA ASN A 341 15.50 18.50 -12.79
C ASN A 341 16.65 18.53 -11.76
N GLY A 342 17.74 17.80 -12.01
CA GLY A 342 18.88 17.76 -11.09
C GLY A 342 18.63 16.99 -9.80
N THR A 343 17.60 16.12 -9.76
CA THR A 343 17.29 15.33 -8.55
C THR A 343 18.47 14.45 -8.16
N GLN A 344 18.83 14.46 -6.88
CA GLN A 344 20.04 13.83 -6.39
C GLN A 344 20.01 12.30 -6.45
N TRP A 345 18.86 11.66 -6.21
CA TRP A 345 18.71 10.20 -6.22
C TRP A 345 17.45 9.79 -7.00
N ARG A 346 17.56 8.67 -7.71
CA ARG A 346 16.43 7.97 -8.35
C ARG A 346 16.28 6.63 -7.68
N VAL A 347 15.09 6.29 -7.20
CA VAL A 347 14.83 5.04 -6.48
C VAL A 347 13.76 4.27 -7.22
N LEU A 348 14.04 3.02 -7.63
CA LEU A 348 13.06 2.15 -8.26
C LEU A 348 12.34 1.32 -7.18
N GLY A 349 11.06 1.62 -6.97
CA GLY A 349 10.18 0.78 -6.16
C GLY A 349 9.56 -0.31 -7.01
N GLN A 350 9.96 -1.56 -6.82
CA GLN A 350 9.50 -2.69 -7.65
C GLN A 350 9.55 -4.00 -6.86
N GLN A 351 8.94 -5.05 -7.43
CA GLN A 351 8.52 -6.26 -6.73
C GLN A 351 9.63 -7.33 -6.65
N VAL A 352 10.32 -7.56 -7.77
CA VAL A 352 11.10 -8.77 -8.00
C VAL A 352 12.60 -8.52 -8.02
N PHE A 353 13.42 -9.54 -7.83
CA PHE A 353 14.87 -9.34 -7.70
C PHE A 353 15.50 -8.77 -8.99
N PHE A 354 16.17 -7.60 -8.91
CA PHE A 354 16.75 -6.93 -10.09
C PHE A 354 18.15 -7.45 -10.46
N GLY A 355 19.02 -7.61 -9.46
CA GLY A 355 20.40 -8.08 -9.65
C GLY A 355 20.47 -9.56 -10.08
N ALA A 356 21.65 -10.01 -10.50
CA ALA A 356 21.87 -11.42 -10.78
C ALA A 356 21.79 -12.26 -9.49
N GLN A 357 21.04 -13.37 -9.53
CA GLN A 357 20.85 -14.27 -8.39
C GLN A 357 21.97 -15.32 -8.26
N ALA A 358 22.83 -15.44 -9.26
CA ALA A 358 23.99 -16.34 -9.26
C ALA A 358 25.25 -15.63 -9.84
N PRO A 359 26.47 -16.07 -9.48
CA PRO A 359 27.72 -15.51 -10.02
C PRO A 359 28.01 -15.88 -11.48
N SER A 360 27.32 -16.89 -12.03
CA SER A 360 27.41 -17.35 -13.42
C SER A 360 26.11 -17.03 -14.18
N ASP A 361 26.05 -17.37 -15.47
CA ASP A 361 24.83 -17.26 -16.30
C ASP A 361 23.69 -18.22 -15.88
N GLU A 362 23.74 -18.75 -14.65
CA GLU A 362 22.73 -19.65 -14.11
C GLU A 362 21.51 -18.86 -13.67
N ILE A 363 20.33 -19.25 -14.16
CA ILE A 363 19.06 -18.63 -13.79
C ILE A 363 18.43 -19.45 -12.68
N ARG A 364 18.37 -18.89 -11.47
CA ARG A 364 17.76 -19.56 -10.32
C ARG A 364 16.25 -19.48 -10.33
N ASN A 365 15.72 -18.31 -10.70
CA ASN A 365 14.30 -18.03 -10.78
C ASN A 365 14.01 -17.22 -12.05
N SER A 366 13.19 -17.75 -12.95
CA SER A 366 12.74 -17.03 -14.15
C SER A 366 11.56 -16.09 -13.87
N ASP A 367 11.04 -16.06 -12.65
CA ASP A 367 10.01 -15.12 -12.20
C ASP A 367 10.56 -13.72 -11.83
N VAL A 368 11.87 -13.53 -11.87
CA VAL A 368 12.52 -12.24 -11.56
C VAL A 368 13.20 -11.63 -12.79
N TRP A 369 13.90 -10.51 -12.65
CA TRP A 369 14.58 -9.85 -13.77
C TRP A 369 15.63 -10.72 -14.49
N ASP A 370 16.21 -11.72 -13.82
CA ASP A 370 17.07 -12.73 -14.46
C ASP A 370 16.33 -13.54 -15.53
N GLY A 371 15.02 -13.73 -15.39
CA GLY A 371 14.17 -14.38 -16.40
C GLY A 371 13.83 -13.49 -17.59
N TYR A 372 14.16 -12.20 -17.57
CA TYR A 372 13.80 -11.22 -18.60
C TYR A 372 15.01 -10.34 -18.96
N GLN A 373 16.13 -10.99 -19.30
CA GLN A 373 17.41 -10.31 -19.50
C GLN A 373 17.37 -9.27 -20.60
N GLY A 374 16.60 -9.51 -21.67
CA GLY A 374 16.37 -8.52 -22.73
C GLY A 374 15.84 -7.19 -22.21
N ASN A 375 14.79 -7.24 -21.38
CA ASN A 375 14.22 -6.04 -20.75
C ASN A 375 15.17 -5.42 -19.73
N ARG A 376 15.85 -6.24 -18.90
CA ARG A 376 16.84 -5.73 -17.93
C ARG A 376 18.00 -5.00 -18.61
N ASN A 377 18.51 -5.56 -19.71
CA ASN A 377 19.63 -4.98 -20.44
C ASN A 377 19.29 -3.61 -21.01
N ARG A 378 18.07 -3.38 -21.50
CA ARG A 378 17.65 -2.04 -21.95
C ARG A 378 17.70 -0.99 -20.83
N ILE A 379 17.43 -1.39 -19.58
CA ILE A 379 17.58 -0.51 -18.42
C ILE A 379 19.06 -0.26 -18.10
N PHE A 380 19.91 -1.29 -18.14
CA PHE A 380 21.35 -1.11 -17.99
C PHE A 380 21.94 -0.24 -19.10
N ASP A 381 21.56 -0.45 -20.35
CA ASP A 381 21.98 0.37 -21.50
C ASP A 381 21.60 1.84 -21.29
N PHE A 382 20.41 2.11 -20.74
CA PHE A 382 19.99 3.47 -20.39
C PHE A 382 20.88 4.07 -19.29
N ILE A 383 21.16 3.30 -18.24
CA ILE A 383 22.02 3.71 -17.11
C ILE A 383 23.42 4.05 -17.62
N GLU A 384 24.01 3.17 -18.44
CA GLU A 384 25.35 3.36 -19.00
C GLU A 384 25.41 4.56 -19.95
N LYS A 385 24.45 4.65 -20.88
CA LYS A 385 24.34 5.77 -21.84
C LYS A 385 24.30 7.13 -21.15
N HIS A 386 23.63 7.23 -20.01
CA HIS A 386 23.49 8.47 -19.26
C HIS A 386 24.49 8.60 -18.09
N THR A 387 25.37 7.61 -17.89
CA THR A 387 26.33 7.57 -16.77
C THR A 387 25.61 7.82 -15.43
N LEU A 388 24.50 7.12 -15.23
CA LEU A 388 23.62 7.34 -14.08
C LEU A 388 24.19 6.62 -12.84
N GLU A 389 24.85 7.38 -11.95
CA GLU A 389 25.56 6.84 -10.78
C GLU A 389 24.71 6.82 -9.49
N ASN A 390 23.48 7.31 -9.54
CA ASN A 390 22.62 7.57 -8.38
C ASN A 390 21.21 6.93 -8.50
N LEU A 391 21.15 5.76 -9.16
CA LEU A 391 19.97 4.90 -9.18
C LEU A 391 20.06 3.86 -8.06
N VAL A 392 18.98 3.69 -7.30
CA VAL A 392 18.83 2.73 -6.20
C VAL A 392 17.71 1.74 -6.48
#